data_AF-A0AAD0SPN3-F1
#
_entry.id   AF-A0AAD0SPN3-F1
#
_cell.length_a   1.000
_cell.length_b   1.000
_cell.length_c   1.000
_cell.angle_alpha   90.00
_cell.angle_beta   90.00
_cell.angle_gamma   90.00
#
_symmetry.space_group_name_H-M   'P 1'
#
loop_
_entity.id
_entity.type
_entity.pdbx_description
1 polymer ?
#
loop_
_entity_poly.entity_id
_entity_poly.type
_entity_poly.pdbx_seq_one_letter_code
_entity_poly.pdbx_strand_id
1 'polypeptide(L)'
;MGFKKYFIFSIMLIVAIFGYAYSLELGEYNVSFFGYSLTLPVAAWLIVPISFLALATFLHILWYAMLNYFKHRAVIKDHETMIKMIKSSLLEKNEIFKFKTLEFKNLSSILSQLKIDVKENRFSCLDEELNKIVANVQDVKDGKYVSDKTFKVNETTSLANLNMLNKVNEQIDFAVDVLKKPESFSSNVVIQSFENVLEEKSMTTIKKLYKNIKLDKEMAKKLFEKDVANNEFGFTSEELLKIVKDLNYDKNDYLALAKNYETILKPDQIIALFEKLSLELEEAIPAYLHVLFEYEMIDKAREVLANTKDNEYSAFKALLDLKEVGKHYNLEAISYK
;
A
#
# COMPACT_ATOMS: atom_id res chain seq x y z
N MET A 1 55.64 10.96 13.22
CA MET A 1 56.03 10.18 14.42
C MET A 1 54.76 9.85 15.19
N GLY A 2 54.48 8.59 15.57
CA GLY A 2 53.24 8.26 16.28
C GLY A 2 53.19 8.89 17.67
N PHE A 3 52.00 9.27 18.16
CA PHE A 3 51.81 9.92 19.48
C PHE A 3 52.55 9.21 20.61
N LYS A 4 52.50 7.87 20.64
CA LYS A 4 53.23 7.04 21.62
C LYS A 4 54.74 7.31 21.60
N LYS A 5 55.35 7.39 20.41
CA LYS A 5 56.78 7.67 20.26
C LYS A 5 57.08 9.10 20.71
N TYR A 6 56.31 10.09 20.25
CA TYR A 6 56.48 11.48 20.65
C TYR A 6 56.41 11.66 22.18
N PHE A 7 55.40 11.07 22.82
CA PHE A 7 55.23 11.10 24.27
C PHE A 7 56.45 10.52 25.02
N ILE A 8 56.91 9.32 24.62
CA ILE A 8 58.06 8.67 25.25
C ILE A 8 59.34 9.50 25.06
N PHE A 9 59.61 10.00 23.84
CA PHE A 9 60.80 10.81 23.58
C PHE A 9 60.77 12.16 24.30
N SER A 10 59.60 12.80 24.43
CA SER A 10 59.47 14.05 25.19
C SER A 10 59.76 13.83 26.68
N ILE A 11 59.27 12.75 27.29
CA ILE A 11 59.57 12.41 28.69
C ILE A 11 61.06 12.08 28.85
N MET A 12 61.61 11.26 27.95
CA MET A 12 63.03 10.90 27.97
C MET A 12 63.93 12.13 27.86
N LEU A 13 63.57 13.10 27.00
CA LEU A 13 64.26 14.37 26.86
C LEU A 13 64.21 15.20 28.15
N ILE A 14 63.03 15.33 28.77
CA ILE A 14 62.88 16.05 30.04
C ILE A 14 63.75 15.42 31.14
N VAL A 15 63.74 14.09 31.26
CA VAL A 15 64.56 13.36 32.23
C VAL A 15 66.05 13.51 31.95
N ALA A 16 66.47 13.42 30.68
CA ALA A 16 67.86 13.59 30.28
C ALA A 16 68.38 15.01 30.57
N ILE A 17 67.59 16.04 30.24
CA ILE A 17 67.92 17.44 30.53
C ILE A 17 67.96 17.69 32.04
N PHE A 18 67.00 17.14 32.79
CA PHE A 18 67.01 17.24 34.26
C PHE A 18 68.27 16.62 34.86
N GLY A 19 68.58 15.37 34.49
CA GLY A 19 69.74 14.65 34.99
C GLY A 19 71.05 15.36 34.66
N TYR A 20 71.18 15.87 33.42
CA TYR A 20 72.32 16.68 33.02
C TYR A 20 72.44 17.98 33.82
N ALA A 21 71.36 18.77 33.91
CA ALA A 21 71.36 20.03 34.67
C ALA A 21 71.60 19.83 36.17
N TYR A 22 71.11 18.72 36.73
CA TYR A 22 71.33 18.36 38.13
C TYR A 22 72.80 17.96 38.39
N SER A 23 73.43 17.23 37.47
CA SER A 23 74.84 16.82 37.58
C SER A 23 75.84 17.98 37.59
N LEU A 24 75.43 19.15 37.11
CA LEU A 24 76.26 20.35 37.08
C LEU A 24 76.28 21.12 38.41
N GLU A 25 75.53 20.67 39.43
CA GLU A 25 75.49 21.28 40.76
C GLU A 25 75.30 22.81 40.73
N LEU A 26 74.40 23.30 39.87
CA LEU A 26 74.15 24.72 39.60
C LEU A 26 73.57 25.51 40.79
N GLY A 27 73.47 24.90 41.98
CA GLY A 27 72.95 25.50 43.19
C GLY A 27 71.42 25.64 43.22
N GLU A 28 70.95 26.48 44.14
CA GLU A 28 69.55 26.75 44.39
C GLU A 28 69.16 28.14 43.91
N TYR A 29 67.91 28.27 43.43
CA TYR A 29 67.32 29.55 43.05
C TYR A 29 66.01 29.76 43.79
N ASN A 30 65.89 30.93 44.41
CA ASN A 30 64.73 31.35 45.19
C ASN A 30 63.87 32.30 44.35
N VAL A 31 62.62 31.92 44.13
CA VAL A 31 61.61 32.80 43.51
C VAL A 31 60.65 33.26 44.60
N SER A 32 60.55 34.57 44.79
CA SER A 32 59.58 35.20 45.69
C SER A 32 58.46 35.88 44.90
N PHE A 33 57.21 35.50 45.19
CA PHE A 33 56.02 36.07 44.54
C PHE A 33 54.85 36.13 45.53
N PHE A 34 54.16 37.28 45.62
CA PHE A 34 53.05 37.52 46.56
C PHE A 34 53.30 37.08 48.02
N GLY A 35 54.51 37.29 48.54
CA GLY A 35 54.86 36.96 49.93
C GLY A 35 55.18 35.48 50.19
N TYR A 36 55.09 34.62 49.17
CA TYR A 36 55.55 33.23 49.23
C TYR A 36 56.94 33.12 48.59
N SER A 37 57.86 32.41 49.23
CA SER A 37 59.18 32.06 48.69
C SER A 37 59.26 30.57 48.39
N LEU A 38 59.71 30.24 47.18
CA LEU A 38 59.96 28.87 46.75
C LEU A 38 61.42 28.74 46.34
N THR A 39 62.18 28.00 47.14
CA THR A 39 63.58 27.66 46.84
C THR A 39 63.62 26.27 46.21
N LEU A 40 64.10 26.19 44.97
CA LEU A 40 64.31 24.93 44.25
C LEU A 40 65.67 24.95 43.55
N PRO A 41 66.29 23.76 43.32
CA PRO A 41 67.49 23.67 42.50
C PRO A 41 67.31 24.32 41.14
N VAL A 42 68.35 24.97 40.60
CA VAL A 42 68.32 25.59 39.26
C VAL A 42 67.90 24.57 38.18
N ALA A 43 68.31 23.31 38.34
CA ALA A 43 67.90 22.20 37.46
C ALA A 43 66.37 22.01 37.39
N ALA A 44 65.64 22.23 38.49
CA ALA A 44 64.18 22.15 38.52
C ALA A 44 63.54 23.32 37.76
N TRP A 45 64.06 24.53 37.93
CA TRP A 45 63.57 25.70 37.18
C TRP A 45 63.81 25.58 35.67
N LEU A 46 64.90 24.93 35.26
CA LEU A 46 65.24 24.72 33.85
C LEU A 46 64.25 23.80 33.12
N ILE A 47 63.69 22.79 33.82
CA ILE A 47 62.73 21.86 33.21
C ILE A 47 61.29 22.37 33.18
N VAL A 48 60.95 23.40 33.96
CA VAL A 48 59.57 23.91 34.06
C VAL A 48 59.05 24.41 32.70
N PRO A 49 59.75 25.28 31.94
CA PRO A 49 59.28 25.73 30.63
C PRO A 49 59.12 24.60 29.61
N ILE A 50 60.05 23.62 29.63
CA ILE A 50 60.06 22.47 28.71
C ILE A 50 58.88 21.55 29.03
N SER A 51 58.64 21.27 30.31
CA SER A 51 57.52 20.44 30.77
C SER A 51 56.17 21.10 30.47
N PHE A 52 56.07 22.41 30.64
CA PHE A 52 54.88 23.16 30.29
C PHE A 52 54.58 23.10 28.79
N LEU A 53 55.60 23.30 27.94
CA LEU A 53 55.46 23.18 26.49
C LEU A 53 55.07 21.76 26.07
N ALA A 54 55.68 20.73 26.65
CA ALA A 54 55.31 19.33 26.41
C ALA A 54 53.84 19.08 26.79
N LEU A 55 53.39 19.55 27.96
CA LEU A 55 52.00 19.44 28.38
C LEU A 55 51.04 20.14 27.39
N ALA A 56 51.37 21.36 26.96
CA ALA A 56 50.58 22.10 25.99
C ALA A 56 50.45 21.35 24.65
N THR A 57 51.53 20.74 24.16
CA THR A 57 51.48 19.92 22.94
C THR A 57 50.62 18.67 23.12
N PHE A 58 50.68 18.00 24.27
CA PHE A 58 49.84 16.84 24.55
C PHE A 58 48.35 17.22 24.58
N LEU A 59 48.00 18.31 25.27
CA LEU A 59 46.63 18.83 25.30
C LEU A 59 46.14 19.19 23.89
N HIS A 60 46.98 19.84 23.09
CA HIS A 60 46.65 20.18 21.70
C HIS A 60 46.39 18.92 20.87
N ILE A 61 47.26 17.91 20.92
CA ILE A 61 47.07 16.65 20.17
C ILE A 61 45.79 15.93 20.64
N LEU A 62 45.56 15.86 21.95
CA LEU A 62 44.34 15.26 22.51
C LEU A 62 43.08 15.99 22.05
N TRP A 63 43.10 17.32 21.97
CA TRP A 63 42.00 18.13 21.46
C TRP A 63 41.66 17.79 20.01
N TYR A 64 42.65 17.72 19.11
CA TYR A 64 42.41 17.33 17.72
C TYR A 64 41.95 15.89 17.57
N ALA A 65 42.50 14.96 18.38
CA ALA A 65 42.05 13.58 18.40
C ALA A 65 40.58 13.47 18.84
N MET A 66 40.19 14.23 19.86
CA MET A 66 38.82 14.31 20.35
C MET A 66 37.87 14.90 19.30
N LEU A 67 38.26 16.01 18.65
CA LEU A 67 37.48 16.60 17.56
C LEU A 67 37.30 15.62 16.41
N ASN A 68 38.36 14.91 16.01
CA ASN A 68 38.29 13.92 14.94
C ASN A 68 37.39 12.73 15.31
N TYR A 69 37.45 12.28 16.57
CA TYR A 69 36.55 11.25 17.08
C TYR A 69 35.08 11.67 16.98
N PHE A 70 34.74 12.90 17.40
CA PHE A 70 33.37 13.40 17.28
C PHE A 70 32.91 13.53 15.83
N LYS A 71 33.79 14.02 14.93
CA LYS A 71 33.50 14.10 13.49
C LYS A 71 33.24 12.70 12.90
N HIS A 72 34.11 11.74 13.17
CA HIS A 72 33.95 10.38 12.69
C HIS A 72 32.69 9.71 13.24
N ARG A 73 32.41 9.89 14.53
CA ARG A 73 31.18 9.39 15.16
C ARG A 73 29.92 10.03 14.56
N ALA A 74 29.98 11.32 14.19
CA ALA A 74 28.87 11.98 13.52
C ALA A 74 28.60 11.37 12.14
N VAL A 75 29.65 11.10 11.35
CA VAL A 75 29.53 10.44 10.04
C VAL A 75 28.96 9.03 10.16
N ILE A 76 29.43 8.22 11.11
CA ILE A 76 28.88 6.87 11.34
C ILE A 76 27.39 6.94 11.69
N LYS A 77 27.00 7.88 12.56
CA LYS A 77 25.60 8.05 12.95
C LYS A 77 24.73 8.53 11.80
N ASP A 78 25.23 9.43 10.97
CA ASP A 78 24.51 9.88 9.77
C ASP A 78 24.37 8.75 8.74
N HIS A 79 25.38 7.89 8.58
CA HIS A 79 25.29 6.69 7.75
C HIS A 79 24.19 5.73 8.24
N GLU A 80 24.16 5.41 9.53
CA GLU A 80 23.07 4.61 10.13
C GLU A 80 21.69 5.26 9.89
N THR A 81 21.58 6.57 10.08
CA THR A 81 20.33 7.32 9.83
C THR A 81 19.94 7.28 8.36
N MET A 82 20.90 7.28 7.44
CA MET A 82 20.63 7.22 6.00
C MET A 82 20.04 5.86 5.60
N ILE A 83 20.57 4.77 6.16
CA ILE A 83 19.98 3.43 5.96
C ILE A 83 18.54 3.40 6.48
N LYS A 84 18.27 4.00 7.66
CA LYS A 84 16.91 4.11 8.21
C LYS A 84 15.99 4.91 7.30
N MET A 85 16.47 6.00 6.71
CA MET A 85 15.70 6.80 5.76
C MET A 85 15.31 5.99 4.52
N ILE A 86 16.23 5.18 3.97
CA ILE A 86 15.94 4.29 2.84
C ILE A 86 14.91 3.22 3.23
N LYS A 87 15.08 2.56 4.39
CA LYS A 87 14.10 1.60 4.92
C LYS A 87 12.70 2.22 5.05
N SER A 88 12.63 3.44 5.58
CA SER A 88 11.40 4.19 5.77
C SER A 88 10.74 4.56 4.44
N SER A 89 11.54 5.02 3.47
CA SER A 89 11.08 5.34 2.11
C SER A 89 10.52 4.12 1.37
N LEU A 90 11.16 2.95 1.46
CA LEU A 90 10.68 1.70 0.85
C LEU A 90 9.37 1.21 1.47
N LEU A 91 9.12 1.53 2.74
CA LEU A 91 7.87 1.21 3.45
C LEU A 91 6.82 2.33 3.32
N GLU A 92 7.04 3.30 2.41
CA GLU A 92 6.16 4.45 2.16
C GLU A 92 5.84 5.28 3.42
N LYS A 93 6.79 5.37 4.35
CA LYS A 93 6.65 6.15 5.59
C LYS A 93 7.12 7.58 5.41
N ASN A 94 6.29 8.52 5.88
CA ASN A 94 6.60 9.95 5.90
C ASN A 94 7.34 10.35 7.19
N GLU A 95 8.54 9.80 7.40
CA GLU A 95 9.38 10.14 8.55
C GLU A 95 10.42 11.21 8.20
N ILE A 96 10.63 12.17 9.10
CA ILE A 96 11.62 13.24 8.94
C ILE A 96 12.91 12.84 9.64
N PHE A 97 14.00 12.73 8.88
CA PHE A 97 15.32 12.38 9.40
C PHE A 97 16.22 13.61 9.55
N LYS A 98 16.95 13.69 10.67
CA LYS A 98 17.92 14.77 10.94
C LYS A 98 19.34 14.21 10.84
N PHE A 99 20.17 14.88 10.06
CA PHE A 99 21.58 14.56 9.86
C PHE A 99 22.48 15.61 10.51
N LYS A 100 23.66 15.23 10.99
CA LYS A 100 24.60 16.11 11.68
C LYS A 100 25.49 16.86 10.71
N THR A 101 26.06 16.12 9.75
CA THR A 101 27.01 16.60 8.74
C THR A 101 26.29 17.25 7.56
N LEU A 102 26.94 18.22 6.92
CA LEU A 102 26.33 18.99 5.84
C LEU A 102 26.16 18.13 4.58
N GLU A 103 27.11 17.23 4.31
CA GLU A 103 27.13 16.33 3.18
C GLU A 103 25.93 15.39 3.21
N PHE A 104 25.65 14.79 4.37
CA PHE A 104 24.48 13.91 4.53
C PHE A 104 23.17 14.67 4.52
N LYS A 105 23.11 15.91 5.03
CA LYS A 105 21.92 16.77 4.89
C LYS A 105 21.59 17.06 3.42
N ASN A 106 22.61 17.36 2.61
CA ASN A 106 22.43 17.59 1.19
C ASN A 106 21.94 16.30 0.50
N LEU A 107 22.59 15.17 0.78
CA LEU A 107 22.19 13.89 0.21
C LEU A 107 20.77 13.48 0.61
N SER A 108 20.36 13.70 1.86
CA SER A 108 18.98 13.44 2.29
C SER A 108 17.96 14.33 1.59
N SER A 109 18.29 15.61 1.36
CA SER A 109 17.43 16.55 0.63
C SER A 109 17.21 16.10 -0.81
N ILE A 110 18.26 15.60 -1.48
CA ILE A 110 18.17 15.06 -2.83
C ILE A 110 17.31 13.79 -2.82
N LEU A 111 17.63 12.83 -1.96
CA LEU A 111 16.92 11.54 -1.91
C LEU A 111 15.45 11.68 -1.54
N SER A 112 15.08 12.63 -0.67
CA SER A 112 13.68 12.88 -0.31
C SER A 112 12.82 13.42 -1.46
N GLN A 113 13.45 13.93 -2.52
CA GLN A 113 12.77 14.41 -3.72
C GLN A 113 12.67 13.33 -4.81
N LEU A 114 13.29 12.17 -4.60
CA LEU A 114 13.30 11.06 -5.54
C LEU A 114 12.37 9.94 -5.05
N LYS A 115 11.71 9.26 -6.00
CA LYS A 115 11.03 8.00 -5.71
C LYS A 115 12.06 6.87 -5.71
N ILE A 116 12.38 6.36 -4.53
CA ILE A 116 13.28 5.22 -4.38
C ILE A 116 12.48 3.95 -4.62
N ASP A 117 12.92 3.14 -5.57
CA ASP A 117 12.35 1.82 -5.83
C ASP A 117 13.46 0.78 -6.02
N VAL A 118 13.11 -0.47 -5.79
CA VAL A 118 13.99 -1.63 -5.95
C VAL A 118 14.01 -2.02 -7.41
N LYS A 119 15.20 -2.28 -7.96
CA LYS A 119 15.35 -2.82 -9.32
C LYS A 119 14.91 -4.30 -9.35
N GLU A 120 14.53 -4.80 -10.52
CA GLU A 120 13.97 -6.14 -10.75
C GLU A 120 14.90 -7.35 -10.43
N ASN A 121 16.06 -7.12 -9.82
CA ASN A 121 17.03 -8.17 -9.47
C ASN A 121 17.11 -8.40 -7.96
N ARG A 122 17.67 -9.56 -7.59
CA ARG A 122 17.98 -9.95 -6.20
C ARG A 122 18.76 -8.84 -5.50
N PHE A 123 18.09 -8.13 -4.60
CA PHE A 123 18.71 -7.11 -3.78
C PHE A 123 19.54 -7.77 -2.68
N SER A 124 20.78 -7.30 -2.51
CA SER A 124 21.63 -7.75 -1.42
C SER A 124 22.56 -6.63 -0.99
N CYS A 125 22.59 -6.37 0.32
CA CYS A 125 23.51 -5.44 0.96
C CYS A 125 23.96 -5.98 2.32
N LEU A 126 24.87 -5.27 2.98
CA LEU A 126 25.39 -5.65 4.30
C LEU A 126 24.34 -5.54 5.42
N ASP A 127 23.28 -4.76 5.23
CA ASP A 127 22.22 -4.58 6.23
C ASP A 127 21.14 -5.66 6.04
N GLU A 128 21.13 -6.65 6.94
CA GLU A 128 20.20 -7.78 6.88
C GLU A 128 18.72 -7.37 6.99
N GLU A 129 18.41 -6.33 7.75
CA GLU A 129 17.04 -5.85 7.91
C GLU A 129 16.55 -5.16 6.63
N LEU A 130 17.41 -4.38 5.96
CA LEU A 130 17.10 -3.79 4.66
C LEU A 130 16.88 -4.88 3.60
N ASN A 131 17.70 -5.94 3.60
CA ASN A 131 17.47 -7.09 2.71
C ASN A 131 16.09 -7.73 2.92
N LYS A 132 15.66 -7.91 4.19
CA LYS A 132 14.33 -8.44 4.50
C LYS A 132 13.21 -7.50 4.07
N ILE A 133 13.35 -6.20 4.33
CA ILE A 133 12.36 -5.19 3.90
C ILE A 133 12.22 -5.21 2.38
N VAL A 134 13.34 -5.24 1.65
CA VAL A 134 13.30 -5.29 0.19
C VAL A 134 12.65 -6.57 -0.32
N ALA A 135 13.01 -7.74 0.26
CA ALA A 135 12.39 -9.00 -0.11
C ALA A 135 10.86 -8.97 0.11
N ASN A 136 10.41 -8.45 1.25
CA ASN A 136 8.99 -8.29 1.55
C ASN A 136 8.28 -7.35 0.56
N VAL A 137 8.91 -6.22 0.20
CA VAL A 137 8.36 -5.28 -0.80
C VAL A 137 8.25 -5.95 -2.17
N GLN A 138 9.26 -6.74 -2.56
CA GLN A 138 9.24 -7.50 -3.82
C GLN A 138 8.15 -8.57 -3.80
N ASP A 139 8.03 -9.38 -2.73
CA ASP A 139 6.99 -10.39 -2.60
C ASP A 139 5.57 -9.79 -2.70
N VAL A 140 5.35 -8.61 -2.10
CA VAL A 140 4.06 -7.89 -2.24
C VAL A 140 3.82 -7.44 -3.67
N LYS A 141 4.84 -6.93 -4.37
CA LYS A 141 4.72 -6.55 -5.78
C LYS A 141 4.52 -7.75 -6.71
N ASP A 142 5.04 -8.92 -6.32
CA ASP A 142 4.89 -10.19 -7.03
C ASP A 142 3.54 -10.88 -6.72
N GLY A 143 2.66 -10.24 -5.94
CA GLY A 143 1.30 -10.73 -5.68
C GLY A 143 1.18 -11.66 -4.46
N LYS A 144 2.22 -11.82 -3.64
CA LYS A 144 2.17 -12.65 -2.43
C LYS A 144 1.76 -11.83 -1.21
N TYR A 145 1.04 -12.45 -0.29
CA TYR A 145 0.75 -11.81 0.99
C TYR A 145 1.94 -11.91 1.95
N VAL A 146 2.32 -10.77 2.54
CA VAL A 146 3.40 -10.70 3.53
C VAL A 146 2.84 -10.29 4.90
N SER A 147 3.12 -11.12 5.91
CA SER A 147 2.76 -10.89 7.32
C SER A 147 3.97 -10.67 8.24
N ASP A 148 5.16 -10.50 7.67
CA ASP A 148 6.41 -10.36 8.42
C ASP A 148 6.42 -9.10 9.31
N LYS A 149 6.94 -9.23 10.53
CA LYS A 149 6.99 -8.13 11.52
C LYS A 149 7.84 -6.95 11.09
N THR A 150 8.77 -7.13 10.15
CA THR A 150 9.58 -6.06 9.57
C THR A 150 8.83 -5.27 8.51
N PHE A 151 7.76 -5.83 7.94
CA PHE A 151 6.88 -5.18 6.98
C PHE A 151 5.80 -4.36 7.69
N LYS A 152 6.23 -3.27 8.34
CA LYS A 152 5.33 -2.32 9.01
C LYS A 152 5.06 -1.13 8.09
N VAL A 153 4.16 -1.31 7.14
CA VAL A 153 3.65 -0.24 6.26
C VAL A 153 2.49 0.50 6.95
N ASN A 154 2.29 1.77 6.61
CA ASN A 154 1.12 2.52 7.08
C ASN A 154 -0.10 2.12 6.23
N GLU A 155 -1.26 1.91 6.86
CA GLU A 155 -2.47 1.36 6.22
C GLU A 155 -2.99 2.22 5.06
N THR A 156 -2.64 3.51 5.03
CA THR A 156 -3.04 4.45 3.98
C THR A 156 -2.15 4.42 2.73
N THR A 157 -1.07 3.62 2.75
CA THR A 157 -0.08 3.58 1.67
C THR A 157 -0.52 2.67 0.53
N SER A 158 0.00 2.93 -0.67
CA SER A 158 -0.31 2.11 -1.84
C SER A 158 0.17 0.68 -1.67
N LEU A 159 1.33 0.52 -1.02
CA LEU A 159 1.93 -0.77 -0.73
C LEU A 159 1.12 -1.58 0.31
N ALA A 160 0.55 -0.92 1.33
CA ALA A 160 -0.34 -1.59 2.28
C ALA A 160 -1.62 -2.08 1.62
N ASN A 161 -2.20 -1.25 0.74
CA ASN A 161 -3.38 -1.62 -0.03
C ASN A 161 -3.10 -2.82 -0.95
N LEU A 162 -1.95 -2.83 -1.64
CA LEU A 162 -1.54 -3.96 -2.49
C LEU A 162 -1.35 -5.25 -1.68
N ASN A 163 -0.69 -5.19 -0.52
CA ASN A 163 -0.55 -6.36 0.34
C ASN A 163 -1.92 -6.87 0.85
N MET A 164 -2.88 -5.97 1.08
CA MET A 164 -4.24 -6.35 1.45
C MET A 164 -4.98 -7.05 0.30
N LEU A 165 -4.83 -6.58 -0.93
CA LEU A 165 -5.37 -7.24 -2.12
C LEU A 165 -4.78 -8.65 -2.28
N ASN A 166 -3.46 -8.79 -2.12
CA ASN A 166 -2.80 -10.11 -2.15
C ASN A 166 -3.36 -11.04 -1.07
N LYS A 167 -3.60 -10.52 0.14
CA LYS A 167 -4.21 -11.31 1.22
C LYS A 167 -5.60 -11.83 0.86
N VAL A 168 -6.43 -10.97 0.26
CA VAL A 168 -7.79 -11.33 -0.17
C VAL A 168 -7.77 -12.36 -1.30
N ASN A 169 -6.77 -12.30 -2.18
CA ASN A 169 -6.56 -13.26 -3.27
C ASN A 169 -6.02 -14.61 -2.77
N GLU A 170 -5.18 -14.61 -1.75
CA GLU A 170 -4.59 -15.84 -1.20
C GLU A 170 -5.51 -16.51 -0.16
N GLN A 171 -6.30 -15.73 0.59
CA GLN A 171 -7.09 -16.19 1.73
C GLN A 171 -8.57 -15.86 1.55
N ILE A 172 -9.31 -16.80 0.96
CA ILE A 172 -10.75 -16.62 0.70
C ILE A 172 -11.57 -16.38 1.97
N ASP A 173 -11.20 -16.98 3.11
CA ASP A 173 -11.91 -16.75 4.38
C ASP A 173 -11.72 -15.31 4.88
N PHE A 174 -10.57 -14.69 4.59
CA PHE A 174 -10.36 -13.28 4.87
C PHE A 174 -11.23 -12.40 3.95
N ALA A 175 -11.39 -12.75 2.67
CA ALA A 175 -12.32 -12.07 1.77
C ALA A 175 -13.76 -12.09 2.33
N VAL A 176 -14.22 -13.22 2.88
CA VAL A 176 -15.52 -13.32 3.56
C VAL A 176 -15.61 -12.35 4.76
N ASP A 177 -14.55 -12.24 5.56
CA ASP A 177 -14.52 -11.33 6.71
C ASP A 177 -14.51 -9.86 6.29
N VAL A 178 -13.86 -9.51 5.18
CA VAL A 178 -13.93 -8.17 4.58
C VAL A 178 -15.38 -7.81 4.24
N LEU A 179 -16.12 -8.71 3.59
CA LEU A 179 -17.52 -8.48 3.21
C LEU A 179 -18.49 -8.43 4.40
N LYS A 180 -18.10 -8.91 5.59
CA LYS A 180 -18.88 -8.70 6.82
C LYS A 180 -18.75 -7.28 7.38
N LYS A 181 -17.64 -6.59 7.08
CA LYS A 181 -17.33 -5.24 7.59
C LYS A 181 -16.74 -4.35 6.49
N PRO A 182 -17.45 -4.13 5.36
CA PRO A 182 -16.90 -3.44 4.21
C PRO A 182 -16.50 -1.98 4.51
N GLU A 183 -17.13 -1.34 5.49
CA GLU A 183 -16.82 0.03 5.93
C GLU A 183 -15.40 0.20 6.49
N SER A 184 -14.76 -0.89 6.94
CA SER A 184 -13.41 -0.87 7.50
C SER A 184 -12.31 -0.97 6.43
N PHE A 185 -12.68 -1.16 5.16
CA PHE A 185 -11.73 -1.41 4.08
C PHE A 185 -11.92 -0.42 2.93
N SER A 186 -10.88 -0.24 2.13
CA SER A 186 -10.97 0.56 0.92
C SER A 186 -11.85 -0.12 -0.12
N SER A 187 -12.55 0.69 -0.94
CA SER A 187 -13.50 0.18 -1.93
C SER A 187 -12.91 -0.90 -2.82
N ASN A 188 -11.69 -0.73 -3.32
CA ASN A 188 -11.02 -1.71 -4.17
C ASN A 188 -10.80 -3.08 -3.52
N VAL A 189 -10.49 -3.12 -2.22
CA VAL A 189 -10.34 -4.38 -1.46
C VAL A 189 -11.69 -5.06 -1.31
N VAL A 190 -12.77 -4.28 -1.12
CA VAL A 190 -14.14 -4.80 -1.06
C VAL A 190 -14.57 -5.37 -2.42
N ILE A 191 -14.28 -4.67 -3.53
CA ILE A 191 -14.57 -5.16 -4.89
C ILE A 191 -13.85 -6.51 -5.12
N GLN A 192 -12.54 -6.55 -4.89
CA GLN A 192 -11.77 -7.78 -5.10
C GLN A 192 -12.26 -8.92 -4.19
N SER A 193 -12.57 -8.62 -2.93
CA SER A 193 -13.12 -9.61 -1.99
C SER A 193 -14.46 -10.16 -2.48
N PHE A 194 -15.31 -9.30 -3.04
CA PHE A 194 -16.59 -9.70 -3.61
C PHE A 194 -16.39 -10.64 -4.81
N GLU A 195 -15.48 -10.30 -5.72
CA GLU A 195 -15.17 -11.13 -6.89
C GLU A 195 -14.64 -12.51 -6.50
N ASN A 196 -13.68 -12.59 -5.57
CA ASN A 196 -13.13 -13.87 -5.12
C ASN A 196 -14.20 -14.73 -4.43
N VAL A 197 -15.07 -14.11 -3.62
CA VAL A 197 -16.19 -14.81 -2.96
C VAL A 197 -17.22 -15.29 -3.98
N LEU A 198 -17.49 -14.53 -5.04
CA LEU A 198 -18.34 -15.00 -6.15
C LEU A 198 -17.72 -16.19 -6.86
N GLU A 199 -16.40 -16.22 -7.04
CA GLU A 199 -15.73 -17.32 -7.73
C GLU A 199 -15.73 -18.62 -6.90
N GLU A 200 -15.28 -18.54 -5.64
CA GLU A 200 -14.97 -19.74 -4.83
C GLU A 200 -16.06 -20.20 -3.86
N LYS A 201 -16.95 -19.31 -3.39
CA LYS A 201 -17.92 -19.65 -2.33
C LYS A 201 -19.29 -20.04 -2.90
N SER A 202 -20.06 -20.74 -2.07
CA SER A 202 -21.42 -21.17 -2.42
C SER A 202 -22.41 -20.00 -2.46
N MET A 203 -23.52 -20.18 -3.19
CA MET A 203 -24.57 -19.17 -3.28
C MET A 203 -25.21 -18.84 -1.93
N THR A 204 -25.26 -19.80 -1.00
CA THR A 204 -25.77 -19.57 0.36
C THR A 204 -24.92 -18.55 1.13
N THR A 205 -23.62 -18.52 0.88
CA THR A 205 -22.68 -17.55 1.48
C THR A 205 -22.82 -16.20 0.80
N ILE A 206 -22.86 -16.18 -0.54
CA ILE A 206 -23.02 -14.97 -1.35
C ILE A 206 -24.29 -14.22 -0.93
N LYS A 207 -25.43 -14.92 -0.85
CA LYS A 207 -26.74 -14.38 -0.41
C LYS A 207 -26.73 -13.71 0.97
N LYS A 208 -25.83 -14.13 1.86
CA LYS A 208 -25.69 -13.52 3.19
C LYS A 208 -24.81 -12.27 3.15
N LEU A 209 -23.78 -12.26 2.30
CA LEU A 209 -22.75 -11.22 2.31
C LEU A 209 -23.07 -10.04 1.39
N TYR A 210 -23.72 -10.26 0.24
CA TYR A 210 -24.01 -9.16 -0.71
C TYR A 210 -24.82 -8.03 -0.08
N LYS A 211 -25.68 -8.35 0.90
CA LYS A 211 -26.54 -7.40 1.60
C LYS A 211 -25.77 -6.36 2.41
N ASN A 212 -24.52 -6.64 2.76
CA ASN A 212 -23.68 -5.73 3.53
C ASN A 212 -22.97 -4.70 2.62
N ILE A 213 -23.02 -4.88 1.31
CA ILE A 213 -22.22 -4.13 0.35
C ILE A 213 -23.16 -3.30 -0.52
N LYS A 214 -22.73 -2.07 -0.85
CA LYS A 214 -23.39 -1.29 -1.89
C LYS A 214 -22.93 -1.81 -3.25
N LEU A 215 -23.79 -2.55 -3.93
CA LEU A 215 -23.53 -3.06 -5.27
C LEU A 215 -23.49 -1.92 -6.29
N ASP A 216 -22.53 -1.97 -7.19
CA ASP A 216 -22.56 -1.20 -8.43
C ASP A 216 -23.13 -2.07 -9.58
N LYS A 217 -23.32 -1.47 -10.76
CA LYS A 217 -23.88 -2.18 -11.93
C LYS A 217 -23.00 -3.36 -12.36
N GLU A 218 -21.68 -3.26 -12.26
CA GLU A 218 -20.76 -4.32 -12.70
C GLU A 218 -20.74 -5.50 -11.71
N MET A 219 -20.69 -5.22 -10.41
CA MET A 219 -20.83 -6.20 -9.34
C MET A 219 -22.16 -6.93 -9.42
N ALA A 220 -23.26 -6.20 -9.65
CA ALA A 220 -24.57 -6.80 -9.82
C ALA A 220 -24.63 -7.72 -11.04
N LYS A 221 -24.03 -7.32 -12.17
CA LYS A 221 -23.92 -8.17 -13.35
C LYS A 221 -23.18 -9.47 -13.04
N LYS A 222 -21.99 -9.40 -12.41
CA LYS A 222 -21.21 -10.59 -12.00
C LYS A 222 -21.98 -11.47 -11.01
N LEU A 223 -22.73 -10.86 -10.10
CA LEU A 223 -23.60 -11.56 -9.15
C LEU A 223 -24.70 -12.36 -9.86
N PHE A 224 -25.37 -11.76 -10.85
CA PHE A 224 -26.40 -12.43 -11.64
C PHE A 224 -25.82 -13.50 -12.57
N GLU A 225 -24.63 -13.29 -13.15
CA GLU A 225 -23.93 -14.32 -13.92
C GLU A 225 -23.60 -15.54 -13.05
N LYS A 226 -23.18 -15.33 -11.79
CA LYS A 226 -22.93 -16.42 -10.84
C LYS A 226 -24.23 -17.12 -10.41
N ASP A 227 -25.31 -16.37 -10.24
CA ASP A 227 -26.64 -16.90 -9.94
C ASP A 227 -27.15 -17.81 -11.07
N VAL A 228 -27.06 -17.33 -12.31
CA VAL A 228 -27.34 -18.08 -13.53
C VAL A 228 -26.49 -19.35 -13.55
N ALA A 229 -25.16 -19.25 -13.43
CA ALA A 229 -24.29 -20.42 -13.43
C ALA A 229 -24.58 -21.46 -12.32
N ASN A 230 -25.34 -21.11 -11.27
CA ASN A 230 -25.69 -22.01 -10.19
C ASN A 230 -27.16 -22.42 -10.22
N ASN A 231 -27.43 -23.64 -10.70
CA ASN A 231 -28.78 -24.17 -10.84
C ASN A 231 -29.52 -24.41 -9.50
N GLU A 232 -28.82 -24.35 -8.35
CA GLU A 232 -29.40 -24.59 -7.03
C GLU A 232 -29.19 -23.39 -6.09
N PHE A 233 -30.23 -23.05 -5.32
CA PHE A 233 -30.25 -21.93 -4.36
C PHE A 233 -30.05 -20.53 -4.95
N GLY A 234 -30.39 -20.34 -6.22
CA GLY A 234 -30.39 -19.04 -6.88
C GLY A 234 -31.41 -18.03 -6.30
N PHE A 235 -31.33 -16.77 -6.71
CA PHE A 235 -32.19 -15.69 -6.22
C PHE A 235 -33.67 -15.91 -6.53
N THR A 236 -34.54 -15.55 -5.60
CA THR A 236 -35.98 -15.50 -5.87
C THR A 236 -36.34 -14.21 -6.61
N SER A 237 -37.50 -14.18 -7.28
CA SER A 237 -37.97 -12.97 -7.97
C SER A 237 -38.06 -11.73 -7.07
N GLU A 238 -38.33 -11.92 -5.77
CA GLU A 238 -38.35 -10.84 -4.78
C GLU A 238 -36.95 -10.34 -4.41
N GLU A 239 -35.97 -11.23 -4.36
CA GLU A 239 -34.57 -10.86 -4.10
C GLU A 239 -33.98 -10.12 -5.29
N LEU A 240 -34.24 -10.60 -6.51
CA LEU A 240 -33.84 -9.91 -7.75
C LEU A 240 -34.44 -8.52 -7.83
N LEU A 241 -35.74 -8.39 -7.60
CA LEU A 241 -36.45 -7.10 -7.57
C LEU A 241 -35.82 -6.13 -6.57
N LYS A 242 -35.44 -6.59 -5.37
CA LYS A 242 -34.76 -5.73 -4.37
C LYS A 242 -33.40 -5.25 -4.88
N ILE A 243 -32.59 -6.16 -5.45
CA ILE A 243 -31.26 -5.82 -5.97
C ILE A 243 -31.38 -4.78 -7.10
N VAL A 244 -32.26 -5.00 -8.08
CA VAL A 244 -32.41 -4.09 -9.23
C VAL A 244 -33.07 -2.76 -8.85
N LYS A 245 -33.85 -2.69 -7.78
CA LYS A 245 -34.39 -1.41 -7.29
C LYS A 245 -33.33 -0.50 -6.68
N ASP A 246 -32.36 -1.10 -6.00
CA ASP A 246 -31.24 -0.36 -5.40
C ASP A 246 -30.24 0.12 -6.47
N LEU A 247 -30.31 -0.45 -7.68
CA LEU A 247 -29.49 -0.12 -8.81
C LEU A 247 -30.32 0.73 -9.79
N ASN A 248 -29.88 1.93 -10.15
CA ASN A 248 -30.58 2.74 -11.17
C ASN A 248 -30.36 2.14 -12.58
N TYR A 249 -30.97 0.98 -12.85
CA TYR A 249 -30.92 0.24 -14.11
C TYR A 249 -31.73 0.95 -15.18
N ASP A 250 -31.18 0.96 -16.39
CA ASP A 250 -31.89 1.44 -17.57
C ASP A 250 -32.51 0.30 -18.37
N LYS A 251 -33.19 0.65 -19.47
CA LYS A 251 -33.87 -0.30 -20.36
C LYS A 251 -32.92 -1.37 -20.92
N ASN A 252 -31.66 -1.02 -21.18
CA ASN A 252 -30.67 -1.94 -21.73
C ASN A 252 -30.14 -2.88 -20.65
N ASP A 253 -29.96 -2.38 -19.42
CA ASP A 253 -29.56 -3.20 -18.27
C ASP A 253 -30.60 -4.31 -18.00
N TYR A 254 -31.89 -3.99 -18.04
CA TYR A 254 -32.96 -4.98 -17.90
C TYR A 254 -33.02 -5.97 -19.06
N LEU A 255 -32.77 -5.53 -20.29
CA LEU A 255 -32.70 -6.43 -21.46
C LEU A 255 -31.52 -7.40 -21.35
N ALA A 256 -30.35 -6.93 -20.89
CA ALA A 256 -29.21 -7.79 -20.64
C ALA A 256 -29.49 -8.81 -19.52
N LEU A 257 -30.21 -8.39 -18.48
CA LEU A 257 -30.66 -9.28 -17.41
C LEU A 257 -31.60 -10.38 -17.95
N ALA A 258 -32.57 -10.02 -18.81
CA ALA A 258 -33.48 -10.99 -19.43
C ALA A 258 -32.73 -12.04 -20.22
N LYS A 259 -31.86 -11.61 -21.15
CA LYS A 259 -31.04 -12.52 -21.97
C LYS A 259 -30.17 -13.45 -21.14
N ASN A 260 -29.64 -12.98 -20.01
CA ASN A 260 -28.85 -13.82 -19.11
C ASN A 260 -29.71 -14.93 -18.48
N TYR A 261 -30.88 -14.59 -17.95
CA TYR A 261 -31.75 -15.56 -17.27
C TYR A 261 -32.53 -16.49 -18.23
N GLU A 262 -32.76 -16.09 -19.49
CA GLU A 262 -33.39 -16.92 -20.54
C GLU A 262 -32.65 -18.24 -20.76
N THR A 263 -31.33 -18.26 -20.54
CA THR A 263 -30.50 -19.43 -20.79
C THR A 263 -30.73 -20.58 -19.79
N ILE A 264 -31.32 -20.31 -18.62
CA ILE A 264 -31.36 -21.26 -17.49
C ILE A 264 -32.75 -21.36 -16.84
N LEU A 265 -33.51 -20.27 -16.79
CA LEU A 265 -34.86 -20.31 -16.24
C LEU A 265 -35.83 -21.01 -17.20
N LYS A 266 -36.82 -21.71 -16.61
CA LYS A 266 -37.93 -22.25 -17.40
C LYS A 266 -38.81 -21.10 -17.92
N PRO A 267 -39.48 -21.28 -19.07
CA PRO A 267 -40.34 -20.24 -19.67
C PRO A 267 -41.31 -19.60 -18.67
N ASP A 268 -42.03 -20.40 -17.88
CA ASP A 268 -42.99 -19.89 -16.89
C ASP A 268 -42.33 -19.02 -15.80
N GLN A 269 -41.10 -19.35 -15.40
CA GLN A 269 -40.39 -18.66 -14.31
C GLN A 269 -39.85 -17.31 -14.78
N ILE A 270 -39.30 -17.25 -15.99
CA ILE A 270 -38.76 -16.00 -16.53
C ILE A 270 -39.87 -15.04 -16.92
N ILE A 271 -40.97 -15.53 -17.49
CA ILE A 271 -42.15 -14.72 -17.77
C ILE A 271 -42.67 -14.11 -16.47
N ALA A 272 -42.85 -14.92 -15.42
CA ALA A 272 -43.34 -14.43 -14.13
C ALA A 272 -42.37 -13.43 -13.46
N LEU A 273 -41.05 -13.62 -13.61
CA LEU A 273 -40.04 -12.70 -13.10
C LEU A 273 -40.16 -11.33 -13.76
N PHE A 274 -40.14 -11.27 -15.09
CA PHE A 274 -40.17 -10.00 -15.82
C PHE A 274 -41.54 -9.34 -15.81
N GLU A 275 -42.62 -10.11 -15.70
CA GLU A 275 -43.96 -9.57 -15.42
C GLU A 275 -43.94 -8.78 -14.10
N LYS A 276 -43.45 -9.39 -13.02
CA LYS A 276 -43.32 -8.72 -11.71
C LYS A 276 -42.40 -7.51 -11.73
N LEU A 277 -41.26 -7.60 -12.42
CA LEU A 277 -40.34 -6.46 -12.58
C LEU A 277 -41.01 -5.30 -13.33
N SER A 278 -41.71 -5.58 -14.42
CA SER A 278 -42.37 -4.56 -15.26
C SER A 278 -43.54 -3.85 -14.58
N LEU A 279 -44.21 -4.51 -13.63
CA LEU A 279 -45.30 -3.91 -12.86
C LEU A 279 -44.79 -2.84 -11.88
N GLU A 280 -43.55 -2.97 -11.40
CA GLU A 280 -42.97 -2.07 -10.42
C GLU A 280 -41.99 -1.05 -11.04
N LEU A 281 -41.41 -1.36 -12.21
CA LEU A 281 -40.36 -0.57 -12.87
C LEU A 281 -40.65 -0.46 -14.37
N GLU A 282 -40.99 0.75 -14.84
CA GLU A 282 -41.31 1.01 -16.24
C GLU A 282 -40.15 0.68 -17.18
N GLU A 283 -38.91 0.86 -16.72
CA GLU A 283 -37.69 0.56 -17.46
C GLU A 283 -37.52 -0.94 -17.75
N ALA A 284 -38.22 -1.82 -17.03
CA ALA A 284 -38.22 -3.26 -17.26
C ALA A 284 -39.24 -3.73 -18.32
N ILE A 285 -40.16 -2.86 -18.77
CA ILE A 285 -41.16 -3.19 -19.79
C ILE A 285 -40.54 -3.72 -21.10
N PRO A 286 -39.49 -3.10 -21.68
CA PRO A 286 -38.81 -3.65 -22.86
C PRO A 286 -38.28 -5.07 -22.65
N ALA A 287 -37.74 -5.36 -21.47
CA ALA A 287 -37.20 -6.68 -21.15
C ALA A 287 -38.31 -7.71 -21.01
N TYR A 288 -39.45 -7.34 -20.41
CA TYR A 288 -40.62 -8.21 -20.35
C TYR A 288 -41.20 -8.50 -21.74
N LEU A 289 -41.33 -7.48 -22.59
CA LEU A 289 -41.78 -7.67 -23.97
C LEU A 289 -40.83 -8.59 -24.75
N HIS A 290 -39.51 -8.45 -24.57
CA HIS A 290 -38.53 -9.33 -25.19
C HIS A 290 -38.77 -10.79 -24.83
N VAL A 291 -38.89 -11.09 -23.53
CA VAL A 291 -39.19 -12.44 -23.01
C VAL A 291 -40.51 -12.97 -23.59
N LEU A 292 -41.57 -12.17 -23.60
CA LEU A 292 -42.87 -12.60 -24.13
C LEU A 292 -42.79 -12.94 -25.63
N PHE A 293 -42.05 -12.17 -26.42
CA PHE A 293 -41.89 -12.45 -27.84
C PHE A 293 -41.02 -13.67 -28.12
N GLU A 294 -39.98 -13.90 -27.32
CA GLU A 294 -39.09 -15.06 -27.44
C GLU A 294 -39.84 -16.38 -27.17
N TYR A 295 -40.71 -16.39 -26.15
CA TYR A 295 -41.53 -17.56 -25.80
C TYR A 295 -42.91 -17.57 -26.49
N GLU A 296 -43.11 -16.77 -27.54
CA GLU A 296 -44.35 -16.71 -28.35
C GLU A 296 -45.65 -16.45 -27.55
N MET A 297 -45.56 -15.72 -26.44
CA MET A 297 -46.69 -15.31 -25.62
C MET A 297 -47.38 -14.06 -26.19
N ILE A 298 -47.86 -14.17 -27.44
CA ILE A 298 -48.34 -13.05 -28.26
C ILE A 298 -49.55 -12.34 -27.66
N ASP A 299 -50.49 -13.09 -27.07
CA ASP A 299 -51.69 -12.48 -26.46
C ASP A 299 -51.34 -11.59 -25.26
N LYS A 300 -50.41 -12.05 -24.41
CA LYS A 300 -49.91 -11.24 -23.28
C LYS A 300 -49.11 -10.03 -23.77
N ALA A 301 -48.29 -10.21 -24.82
CA ALA A 301 -47.55 -9.09 -25.40
C ALA A 301 -48.49 -8.01 -25.96
N ARG A 302 -49.60 -8.42 -26.60
CA ARG A 302 -50.66 -7.52 -27.08
C ARG A 302 -51.31 -6.77 -25.92
N GLU A 303 -51.64 -7.42 -24.82
CA GLU A 303 -52.22 -6.78 -23.63
C GLU A 303 -51.28 -5.73 -23.03
N VAL A 304 -49.98 -6.04 -22.91
CA VAL A 304 -48.98 -5.09 -22.40
C VAL A 304 -48.85 -3.90 -23.34
N LEU A 305 -48.74 -4.12 -24.65
CA LEU A 305 -48.59 -3.05 -25.64
C LEU A 305 -49.86 -2.19 -25.80
N ALA A 306 -51.05 -2.77 -25.65
CA ALA A 306 -52.32 -2.04 -25.69
C ALA A 306 -52.45 -1.01 -24.56
N ASN A 307 -51.77 -1.24 -23.44
CA ASN A 307 -51.72 -0.32 -22.30
C ASN A 307 -50.63 0.76 -22.43
N THR A 308 -49.89 0.80 -23.54
CA THR A 308 -48.81 1.78 -23.80
C THR A 308 -49.21 2.81 -24.84
N LYS A 309 -48.65 4.03 -24.78
CA LYS A 309 -48.98 5.10 -25.74
C LYS A 309 -48.56 4.73 -27.16
N ASP A 310 -49.23 5.28 -28.17
CA ASP A 310 -48.97 4.97 -29.59
C ASP A 310 -47.51 5.13 -30.01
N ASN A 311 -46.83 6.16 -29.52
CA ASN A 311 -45.43 6.46 -29.86
C ASN A 311 -44.39 5.67 -29.04
N GLU A 312 -44.79 4.84 -28.07
CA GLU A 312 -43.89 4.03 -27.26
C GLU A 312 -43.77 2.61 -27.82
N TYR A 313 -42.58 2.01 -27.70
CA TYR A 313 -42.29 0.62 -28.08
C TYR A 313 -42.62 0.26 -29.55
N SER A 314 -42.44 1.20 -30.48
CA SER A 314 -42.76 1.02 -31.91
C SER A 314 -42.13 -0.23 -32.54
N ALA A 315 -40.90 -0.58 -32.16
CA ALA A 315 -40.23 -1.81 -32.63
C ALA A 315 -40.96 -3.09 -32.18
N PHE A 316 -41.46 -3.11 -30.94
CA PHE A 316 -42.24 -4.24 -30.41
C PHE A 316 -43.63 -4.32 -31.04
N LYS A 317 -44.27 -3.18 -31.32
CA LYS A 317 -45.56 -3.13 -32.04
C LYS A 317 -45.44 -3.62 -33.48
N ALA A 318 -44.40 -3.19 -34.19
CA ALA A 318 -44.12 -3.69 -35.54
C ALA A 318 -43.84 -5.20 -35.54
N LEU A 319 -43.16 -5.73 -34.52
CA LEU A 319 -42.90 -7.15 -34.39
C LEU A 319 -44.18 -7.95 -34.06
N LEU A 320 -45.11 -7.37 -33.28
CA LEU A 320 -46.45 -7.94 -33.05
C LEU A 320 -47.22 -8.09 -34.36
N ASP A 321 -47.34 -7.01 -35.15
CA ASP A 321 -48.06 -7.00 -36.43
C ASP A 321 -47.48 -8.04 -37.41
N LEU A 322 -46.15 -8.18 -37.44
CA LEU A 322 -45.48 -9.16 -38.30
C LEU A 322 -45.76 -10.60 -37.87
N LYS A 323 -45.76 -10.88 -36.56
CA LYS A 323 -46.10 -12.22 -36.03
C LYS A 323 -47.58 -12.54 -36.24
N GLU A 324 -48.49 -11.58 -36.11
CA GLU A 324 -49.93 -11.77 -36.39
C GLU A 324 -50.22 -12.12 -37.86
N VAL A 325 -49.40 -11.63 -38.79
CA VAL A 325 -49.48 -11.94 -40.22
C VAL A 325 -48.72 -13.25 -40.57
N GLY A 326 -48.23 -13.99 -39.58
CA GLY A 326 -47.56 -15.28 -39.75
C GLY A 326 -46.11 -15.19 -40.22
N LYS A 327 -45.44 -14.04 -40.04
CA LYS A 327 -44.02 -13.87 -40.36
C LYS A 327 -43.17 -13.90 -39.07
N HIS A 328 -42.25 -14.86 -38.99
CA HIS A 328 -41.37 -15.05 -37.84
C HIS A 328 -40.08 -14.23 -38.00
N TYR A 329 -40.05 -13.04 -37.40
CA TYR A 329 -38.84 -12.20 -37.29
C TYR A 329 -38.47 -12.03 -35.81
N ASN A 330 -37.18 -11.94 -35.51
CA ASN A 330 -36.65 -11.64 -34.17
C ASN A 330 -36.40 -10.14 -34.01
N LEU A 331 -36.41 -9.65 -32.77
CA LEU A 331 -36.29 -8.22 -32.47
C LEU A 331 -34.99 -7.62 -33.05
N GLU A 332 -33.91 -8.41 -33.03
CA GLU A 332 -32.60 -8.05 -33.56
C GLU A 332 -32.56 -7.90 -35.09
N ALA A 333 -33.48 -8.54 -35.84
CA ALA A 333 -33.57 -8.35 -37.30
C ALA A 333 -34.36 -7.09 -37.69
N ILE A 334 -35.16 -6.53 -36.79
CA ILE A 334 -36.06 -5.40 -37.09
C ILE A 334 -35.53 -4.09 -36.48
N SER A 335 -34.81 -4.14 -35.36
CA SER A 335 -34.15 -2.97 -34.79
C SER A 335 -32.75 -2.78 -35.39
N TYR A 336 -32.59 -1.80 -36.28
CA TYR A 336 -31.25 -1.27 -36.58
C TYR A 336 -30.73 -0.51 -35.35
N LYS A 337 -29.50 -0.83 -34.92
CA LYS A 337 -28.78 -0.14 -33.83
C LYS A 337 -28.71 1.36 -34.03
#